data_AF-A0A0C9WNY0-F1
#
_entry.id   AF-A0A0C9WNY0-F1
#
_cell.length_a   1.000
_cell.length_b   1.000
_cell.length_c   1.000
_cell.angle_alpha   90.00
_cell.angle_beta   90.00
_cell.angle_gamma   90.00
#
_symmetry.space_group_name_H-M   'P 1'
#
loop_
_entity.id
_entity.type
_entity.pdbx_description
1 polymer ?
#
loop_
_entity_poly.entity_id
_entity_poly.type
_entity_poly.pdbx_seq_one_letter_code
_entity_poly.pdbx_strand_id
1 'polypeptide(L)'
;MSDTSAEINPMLNFLQSFNATTSSSPGARGLLTDHDELCRDDDLDDDSPLSHILHAAVPHTFQHFGQIMKAKKSFSAQTAAEFDAFCSLMSPDDCVLMLFVTILETRDLILANKKADKWMISSELKDSAHIYSQAFILSPTTVAYRGDAPKHIMAAMRSLNIGDMPPDKEVVRLDMLHKLIVKFLTDCCNTLKEKIKNSLAVDSSTRNIADLTHAVISNTLIQPTLQHYMWMAFLHWCYVKYANKVQDDGWWLKVDESLENFCTELKDELKISQAFNSLYKQAFTVLH
;
A
#
# COMPACT_ATOMS: atom_id res chain seq x y z
N MET A 1 20.76 35.53 -23.03
CA MET A 1 19.72 34.60 -23.52
C MET A 1 19.52 33.59 -22.42
N SER A 2 18.53 33.84 -21.58
CA SER A 2 18.23 32.99 -20.43
C SER A 2 17.20 31.97 -20.89
N ASP A 3 17.59 30.71 -20.99
CA ASP A 3 16.70 29.58 -21.19
C ASP A 3 15.83 29.43 -19.94
N THR A 4 14.65 30.03 -19.96
CA THR A 4 13.56 29.64 -19.08
C THR A 4 12.99 28.33 -19.62
N SER A 5 13.60 27.22 -19.22
CA SER A 5 12.93 25.92 -19.17
C SER A 5 11.62 26.13 -18.41
N ALA A 6 10.50 26.06 -19.13
CA ALA A 6 9.19 25.98 -18.52
C ALA A 6 9.16 24.69 -17.71
N GLU A 7 9.38 24.79 -16.41
CA GLU A 7 9.24 23.70 -15.46
C GLU A 7 7.77 23.28 -15.47
N ILE A 8 7.47 22.27 -16.29
CA ILE A 8 6.13 21.72 -16.47
C ILE A 8 5.69 21.16 -15.11
N ASN A 9 4.62 21.72 -14.54
CA ASN A 9 4.17 21.41 -13.19
C ASN A 9 3.90 19.89 -13.04
N PRO A 10 4.71 19.15 -12.27
CA PRO A 10 4.62 17.68 -12.15
C PRO A 10 3.28 17.22 -11.60
N MET A 11 2.60 18.08 -10.83
CA MET A 11 1.27 17.82 -10.30
C MET A 11 0.15 17.86 -11.35
N LEU A 12 0.30 18.63 -12.42
CA LEU A 12 -0.72 18.72 -13.46
C LEU A 12 -0.69 17.45 -14.33
N ASN A 13 0.52 16.92 -14.58
CA ASN A 13 0.71 15.62 -15.21
C ASN A 13 0.25 14.47 -14.31
N PHE A 14 0.37 14.59 -12.99
CA PHE A 14 -0.18 13.61 -12.04
C PHE A 14 -1.69 13.46 -12.16
N LEU A 15 -2.43 14.58 -12.11
CA LEU A 15 -3.90 14.55 -12.20
C LEU A 15 -4.37 13.96 -13.53
N GLN A 16 -3.66 14.25 -14.62
CA GLN A 16 -3.92 13.67 -15.94
C GLN A 16 -3.58 12.17 -16.00
N SER A 17 -2.42 11.75 -15.46
CA SER A 17 -2.00 10.34 -15.44
C SER A 17 -2.85 9.48 -14.51
N PHE A 18 -3.31 10.04 -13.39
CA PHE A 18 -4.18 9.37 -12.42
C PHE A 18 -5.53 9.04 -13.06
N ASN A 19 -6.16 10.03 -13.71
CA ASN A 19 -7.43 9.84 -14.42
C ASN A 19 -7.32 8.85 -15.59
N ALA A 20 -6.18 8.81 -16.29
CA ALA A 20 -5.94 7.84 -17.36
C ALA A 20 -5.84 6.38 -16.84
N THR A 21 -5.27 6.19 -15.64
CA THR A 21 -5.06 4.86 -15.03
C THR A 21 -6.35 4.30 -14.41
N THR A 22 -7.24 5.17 -13.93
CA THR A 22 -8.54 4.77 -13.37
C THR A 22 -9.61 4.55 -14.45
N SER A 23 -9.48 5.19 -15.61
CA SER A 23 -10.38 5.01 -16.76
C SER A 23 -10.25 3.65 -17.47
N SER A 24 -9.16 2.90 -17.28
CA SER A 24 -8.84 1.73 -18.11
C SER A 24 -9.13 0.37 -17.48
N SER A 25 -9.85 0.28 -16.37
CA SER A 25 -10.14 -1.02 -15.72
C SER A 25 -11.62 -1.23 -15.41
N PRO A 26 -12.40 -1.85 -16.32
CA PRO A 26 -13.71 -2.38 -15.99
C PRO A 26 -13.57 -3.76 -15.34
N GLY A 27 -13.87 -3.84 -14.04
CA GLY A 27 -14.24 -5.09 -13.38
C GLY A 27 -13.19 -5.74 -12.49
N ALA A 28 -13.22 -5.40 -11.20
CA ALA A 28 -12.83 -6.32 -10.11
C ALA A 28 -13.48 -5.86 -8.80
N ARG A 29 -14.79 -6.11 -8.66
CA ARG A 29 -15.46 -6.11 -7.35
C ARG A 29 -15.09 -7.42 -6.65
N GLY A 30 -14.10 -7.37 -5.76
CA GLY A 30 -13.75 -8.46 -4.85
C GLY A 30 -14.35 -8.18 -3.47
N LEU A 31 -15.24 -9.08 -3.03
CA LEU A 31 -15.78 -9.13 -1.68
C LEU A 31 -14.65 -9.29 -0.65
N LEU A 32 -14.70 -8.47 0.39
CA LEU A 32 -13.90 -8.56 1.60
C LEU A 32 -14.35 -9.75 2.45
N THR A 33 -13.40 -10.59 2.87
CA THR A 33 -13.51 -11.41 4.08
C THR A 33 -12.30 -11.10 4.95
N ASP A 34 -12.58 -10.48 6.09
CA ASP A 34 -11.62 -10.15 7.14
C ASP A 34 -11.37 -11.32 8.09
N HIS A 35 -10.10 -11.42 8.48
CA HIS A 35 -9.52 -11.78 9.80
C HIS A 35 -9.90 -13.11 10.48
N ASP A 36 -8.95 -14.03 10.60
CA ASP A 36 -7.99 -14.21 11.72
C ASP A 36 -8.62 -14.90 12.94
N GLU A 37 -8.24 -16.16 13.19
CA GLU A 37 -8.11 -16.67 14.55
C GLU A 37 -7.19 -17.90 14.58
N LEU A 38 -5.98 -17.67 15.10
CA LEU A 38 -4.93 -18.66 15.33
C LEU A 38 -5.08 -19.13 16.79
N CYS A 39 -5.98 -20.08 17.04
CA CYS A 39 -6.02 -20.80 18.31
C CYS A 39 -4.95 -21.89 18.31
N ARG A 40 -3.96 -21.70 19.19
CA ARG A 40 -3.13 -22.77 19.74
C ARG A 40 -4.01 -23.58 20.68
N ASP A 41 -4.12 -24.88 20.44
CA ASP A 41 -4.42 -25.84 21.49
C ASP A 41 -3.31 -26.89 21.49
N ASP A 42 -2.58 -26.87 22.60
CA ASP A 42 -1.73 -27.94 23.09
C ASP A 42 -2.64 -29.08 23.53
N ASP A 43 -2.51 -30.26 22.92
CA ASP A 43 -2.91 -31.54 23.52
C ASP A 43 -1.92 -32.62 23.06
N LEU A 44 -0.87 -32.78 23.86
CA LEU A 44 0.04 -33.91 23.83
C LEU A 44 -0.61 -35.05 24.63
N ASP A 45 -1.49 -35.80 23.99
CA ASP A 45 -1.88 -37.11 24.52
C ASP A 45 -0.82 -38.15 24.16
N ASP A 46 -0.09 -38.48 25.21
CA ASP A 46 0.68 -39.69 25.45
C ASP A 46 -0.21 -40.92 25.27
N ASP A 47 0.07 -41.72 24.24
CA ASP A 47 -0.23 -43.15 24.26
C ASP A 47 0.74 -43.88 23.31
N SER A 48 1.88 -44.26 23.89
CA SER A 48 2.70 -45.35 23.36
C SER A 48 1.97 -46.69 23.53
N PRO A 49 1.84 -47.47 22.45
CA PRO A 49 2.18 -48.88 22.58
C PRO A 49 2.92 -49.38 21.35
N LEU A 50 4.23 -49.11 21.25
CA LEU A 50 5.12 -49.85 20.34
C LEU A 50 6.42 -50.27 21.02
N SER A 51 6.32 -50.71 22.27
CA SER A 51 7.18 -51.80 22.75
C SER A 51 6.63 -53.08 22.14
N HIS A 52 7.33 -53.60 21.12
CA HIS A 52 7.32 -54.98 20.58
C HIS A 52 7.34 -55.04 19.04
N ILE A 53 8.38 -54.48 18.41
CA ILE A 53 8.95 -55.06 17.18
C ILE A 53 10.47 -54.99 17.25
N LEU A 54 11.05 -55.85 18.09
CA LEU A 54 12.37 -56.41 17.78
C LEU A 54 12.08 -57.62 16.89
N HIS A 55 12.20 -57.47 15.58
CA HIS A 55 12.71 -58.48 14.64
C HIS A 55 12.66 -57.94 13.20
N ALA A 56 13.76 -58.15 12.47
CA ALA A 56 14.06 -57.75 11.10
C ALA A 56 14.43 -56.27 10.87
N ALA A 57 15.62 -55.87 11.33
CA ALA A 57 16.32 -54.72 10.76
C ALA A 57 16.70 -55.03 9.29
N VAL A 58 15.87 -54.60 8.35
CA VAL A 58 16.33 -54.39 6.97
C VAL A 58 17.03 -53.03 6.98
N PRO A 59 18.34 -52.94 6.70
CA PRO A 59 19.00 -51.66 6.59
C PRO A 59 18.38 -50.94 5.38
N HIS A 60 17.48 -49.99 5.62
CA HIS A 60 17.14 -49.03 4.57
C HIS A 60 18.42 -48.26 4.29
N THR A 61 19.09 -48.58 3.18
CA THR A 61 20.22 -47.79 2.72
C THR A 61 19.74 -46.35 2.56
N PHE A 62 20.53 -45.39 3.05
CA PHE A 62 20.27 -43.96 2.93
C PHE A 62 19.77 -43.57 1.52
N GLN A 63 20.31 -44.25 0.51
CA GLN A 63 19.91 -44.18 -0.89
C GLN A 63 18.43 -44.52 -1.15
N HIS A 64 17.88 -45.58 -0.56
CA HIS A 64 16.48 -45.98 -0.73
C HIS A 64 15.52 -44.94 -0.12
N PHE A 65 15.84 -44.44 1.07
CA PHE A 65 15.06 -43.37 1.69
C PHE A 65 15.15 -42.06 0.88
N GLY A 66 16.34 -41.74 0.35
CA GLY A 66 16.55 -40.63 -0.58
C GLY A 66 15.65 -40.70 -1.81
N GLN A 67 15.56 -41.87 -2.46
CA GLN A 67 14.69 -42.04 -3.63
C GLN A 67 13.20 -41.86 -3.31
N ILE A 68 12.74 -42.31 -2.15
CA ILE A 68 11.35 -42.07 -1.69
C ILE A 68 11.09 -40.57 -1.51
N MET A 69 12.04 -39.83 -0.92
CA MET A 69 11.92 -38.38 -0.74
C MET A 69 11.94 -37.63 -2.06
N LYS A 70 12.79 -38.06 -2.99
CA LYS A 70 12.87 -37.51 -4.35
C LYS A 70 11.56 -37.69 -5.12
N ALA A 71 10.92 -38.85 -5.04
CA ALA A 71 9.61 -39.09 -5.67
C ALA A 71 8.48 -38.19 -5.13
N LYS A 72 8.63 -37.66 -3.91
CA LYS A 72 7.65 -36.76 -3.26
C LYS A 72 7.89 -35.28 -3.55
N LYS A 73 8.96 -34.92 -4.28
CA LYS A 73 9.37 -33.52 -4.52
C LYS A 73 9.59 -33.28 -6.01
N SER A 74 9.23 -32.08 -6.47
CA SER A 74 9.49 -31.63 -7.84
C SER A 74 10.86 -30.98 -7.93
N PHE A 75 11.87 -31.75 -8.33
CA PHE A 75 13.21 -31.24 -8.61
C PHE A 75 13.40 -30.94 -10.11
N SER A 76 14.26 -29.97 -10.42
CA SER A 76 14.80 -29.81 -11.77
C SER A 76 15.68 -31.02 -12.11
N ALA A 77 15.92 -31.28 -13.40
CA ALA A 77 16.77 -32.41 -13.84
C ALA A 77 18.18 -32.33 -13.25
N GLN A 78 18.74 -31.12 -13.12
CA GLN A 78 20.06 -30.90 -12.52
C GLN A 78 20.05 -31.20 -11.02
N THR A 79 19.11 -30.62 -10.27
CA THR A 79 18.99 -30.83 -8.82
C THR A 79 18.70 -32.29 -8.47
N ALA A 80 17.92 -32.97 -9.31
CA ALA A 80 17.63 -34.39 -9.18
C ALA A 80 18.88 -35.26 -9.33
N ALA A 81 19.80 -34.91 -10.24
CA ALA A 81 21.06 -35.62 -10.44
C ALA A 81 22.06 -35.34 -9.31
N GLU A 82 22.14 -34.10 -8.83
CA GLU A 82 22.95 -33.71 -7.68
C GLU A 82 22.49 -34.43 -6.40
N PHE A 83 21.18 -34.55 -6.19
CA PHE A 83 20.60 -35.29 -5.07
C PHE A 83 20.91 -36.80 -5.13
N ASP A 84 20.82 -37.42 -6.32
CA ASP A 84 21.19 -38.83 -6.49
C ASP A 84 22.69 -39.06 -6.23
N ALA A 85 23.54 -38.15 -6.69
CA ALA A 85 24.97 -38.18 -6.43
C ALA A 85 25.24 -38.07 -4.91
N PHE A 86 24.59 -37.13 -4.23
CA PHE A 86 24.68 -36.98 -2.77
C PHE A 86 24.28 -38.26 -2.02
N CYS A 87 23.16 -38.87 -2.41
CA CYS A 87 22.68 -40.12 -1.79
C CYS A 87 23.53 -41.36 -2.08
N SER A 88 24.36 -41.33 -3.13
CA SER A 88 25.11 -42.51 -3.59
C SER A 88 26.60 -42.47 -3.24
N LEU A 89 27.18 -41.28 -3.02
CA LEU A 89 28.63 -41.10 -2.84
C LEU A 89 29.09 -40.96 -1.39
N MET A 90 28.17 -40.65 -0.47
CA MET A 90 28.53 -40.19 0.88
C MET A 90 27.98 -41.13 1.95
N SER A 91 28.78 -41.40 2.98
CA SER A 91 28.30 -42.08 4.17
C SER A 91 27.27 -41.20 4.90
N PRO A 92 26.37 -41.77 5.73
CA PRO A 92 25.42 -40.97 6.50
C PRO A 92 26.09 -39.89 7.36
N ASP A 93 27.27 -40.19 7.92
CA ASP A 93 28.02 -39.25 8.75
C ASP A 93 28.61 -38.10 7.91
N ASP A 94 29.12 -38.40 6.71
CA ASP A 94 29.60 -37.37 5.76
C ASP A 94 28.45 -36.49 5.26
N CYS A 95 27.27 -37.05 5.05
CA CYS A 95 26.06 -36.31 4.70
C CYS A 95 25.67 -35.30 5.78
N VAL A 96 25.72 -35.70 7.06
CA VAL A 96 25.42 -34.83 8.20
C VAL A 96 26.47 -33.72 8.32
N LEU A 97 27.76 -34.05 8.15
CA LEU A 97 28.84 -33.06 8.17
C LEU A 97 28.70 -32.04 7.04
N MET A 98 28.42 -32.49 5.81
CA MET A 98 28.16 -31.62 4.66
C MET A 98 26.93 -30.72 4.88
N LEU A 99 25.84 -31.27 5.42
CA LEU A 99 24.65 -30.47 5.74
C LEU A 99 24.99 -29.38 6.76
N PHE A 100 25.76 -29.71 7.80
CA PHE A 100 26.20 -28.73 8.80
C PHE A 100 27.06 -27.63 8.17
N VAL A 101 28.01 -27.98 7.30
CA VAL A 101 28.84 -27.02 6.55
C VAL A 101 27.99 -26.10 5.67
N THR A 102 27.07 -26.66 4.88
CA THR A 102 26.17 -25.87 4.02
C THR A 102 25.27 -24.94 4.83
N ILE A 103 24.80 -25.38 6.02
CA ILE A 103 24.03 -24.52 6.94
C ILE A 103 24.89 -23.35 7.43
N LEU A 104 26.16 -23.60 7.80
CA LEU A 104 27.09 -22.55 8.21
C LEU A 104 27.40 -21.59 7.07
N GLU A 105 27.66 -22.09 5.87
CA GLU A 105 27.89 -21.27 4.68
C GLU A 105 26.66 -20.41 4.35
N THR A 106 25.45 -21.00 4.41
CA THR A 106 24.19 -20.28 4.21
C THR A 106 24.01 -19.20 5.28
N ARG A 107 24.35 -19.50 6.55
CA ARG A 107 24.31 -18.52 7.64
C ARG A 107 25.28 -17.37 7.38
N ASP A 108 26.50 -17.66 6.96
CA ASP A 108 27.51 -16.64 6.65
C ASP A 108 27.12 -15.81 5.44
N LEU A 109 26.54 -16.42 4.39
CA LEU A 109 25.94 -15.71 3.27
C LEU A 109 24.80 -14.80 3.72
N ILE A 110 23.89 -15.25 4.60
CA ILE A 110 22.82 -14.41 5.17
C ILE A 110 23.42 -13.26 5.99
N LEU A 111 24.44 -13.51 6.81
CA LEU A 111 25.10 -12.50 7.63
C LEU A 111 25.88 -11.48 6.77
N ALA A 112 26.51 -11.94 5.70
CA ALA A 112 27.18 -11.08 4.71
C ALA A 112 26.16 -10.26 3.94
N ASN A 113 25.01 -10.84 3.56
CA ASN A 113 23.94 -10.13 2.87
C ASN A 113 23.22 -9.11 3.78
N LYS A 114 23.21 -9.32 5.11
CA LYS A 114 22.82 -8.28 6.08
C LYS A 114 23.79 -7.09 6.13
N LYS A 115 25.04 -7.27 5.68
CA LYS A 115 26.06 -6.21 5.56
C LYS A 115 26.08 -5.57 4.17
N ALA A 116 25.41 -6.16 3.18
CA ALA A 116 25.18 -5.47 1.90
C ALA A 116 24.32 -4.24 2.17
N ASP A 117 24.70 -3.10 1.59
CA ASP A 117 24.06 -1.80 1.84
C ASP A 117 22.54 -1.94 1.77
N LYS A 118 21.91 -1.85 2.95
CA LYS A 118 20.46 -1.89 3.07
C LYS A 118 19.94 -0.73 2.25
N TRP A 119 19.31 -1.04 1.12
CA TRP A 119 18.76 -0.02 0.26
C TRP A 119 17.87 0.93 1.08
N MET A 120 18.15 2.21 0.96
CA MET A 120 17.41 3.28 1.60
C MET A 120 16.71 4.10 0.52
N ILE A 121 15.49 4.52 0.82
CA ILE A 121 14.76 5.46 -0.02
C ILE A 121 15.55 6.78 -0.02
N SER A 122 15.92 7.27 -1.20
CA SER A 122 16.62 8.55 -1.34
C SER A 122 15.75 9.69 -0.81
N SER A 123 16.38 10.79 -0.38
CA SER A 123 15.64 11.98 0.09
C SER A 123 14.74 12.54 -1.01
N GLU A 124 15.21 12.57 -2.25
CA GLU A 124 14.46 13.06 -3.41
C GLU A 124 13.22 12.21 -3.71
N LEU A 125 13.35 10.87 -3.64
CA LEU A 125 12.21 9.97 -3.81
C LEU A 125 11.20 10.11 -2.66
N LYS A 126 11.68 10.31 -1.44
CA LYS A 126 10.83 10.56 -0.27
C LYS A 126 10.05 11.87 -0.41
N ASP A 127 10.70 12.94 -0.84
CA ASP A 127 10.06 14.24 -1.06
C ASP A 127 9.04 14.17 -2.20
N SER A 128 9.39 13.49 -3.28
CA SER A 128 8.45 13.20 -4.38
C SER A 128 7.23 12.43 -3.87
N ALA A 129 7.43 11.32 -3.15
CA ALA A 129 6.35 10.54 -2.57
C ALA A 129 5.42 11.39 -1.69
N HIS A 130 5.99 12.29 -0.87
CA HIS A 130 5.21 13.22 -0.06
C HIS A 130 4.38 14.19 -0.92
N ILE A 131 4.97 14.81 -1.94
CA ILE A 131 4.27 15.73 -2.87
C ILE A 131 3.12 15.00 -3.57
N TYR A 132 3.35 13.79 -4.09
CA TYR A 132 2.32 13.03 -4.79
C TYR A 132 1.22 12.52 -3.84
N SER A 133 1.55 12.16 -2.59
CA SER A 133 0.54 11.88 -1.56
C SER A 133 -0.33 13.11 -1.28
N GLN A 134 0.27 14.29 -1.13
CA GLN A 134 -0.48 15.52 -0.91
C GLN A 134 -1.35 15.87 -2.13
N ALA A 135 -0.81 15.73 -3.34
CA ALA A 135 -1.53 15.92 -4.59
C ALA A 135 -2.77 15.04 -4.71
N PHE A 136 -2.64 13.76 -4.34
CA PHE A 136 -3.74 12.81 -4.34
C PHE A 136 -4.85 13.23 -3.37
N ILE A 137 -4.50 13.62 -2.14
CA ILE A 137 -5.48 14.03 -1.13
C ILE A 137 -6.27 15.29 -1.55
N LEU A 138 -5.59 16.21 -2.24
CA LEU A 138 -6.17 17.46 -2.72
C LEU A 138 -6.86 17.34 -4.08
N SER A 139 -6.74 16.20 -4.76
CA SER A 139 -7.34 16.01 -6.06
C SER A 139 -8.87 15.99 -5.95
N PRO A 140 -9.58 16.87 -6.67
CA PRO A 140 -11.04 16.88 -6.70
C PRO A 140 -11.63 15.70 -7.51
N THR A 141 -10.79 14.89 -8.17
CA THR A 141 -11.20 13.69 -8.91
C THR A 141 -10.97 12.40 -8.14
N THR A 142 -10.54 12.48 -6.88
CA THR A 142 -10.34 11.30 -6.04
C THR A 142 -11.67 10.61 -5.74
N VAL A 143 -11.75 9.34 -6.12
CA VAL A 143 -12.96 8.51 -5.93
C VAL A 143 -13.04 7.86 -4.55
N ALA A 144 -11.89 7.66 -3.90
CA ALA A 144 -11.78 7.14 -2.55
C ALA A 144 -10.44 7.55 -1.94
N TYR A 145 -10.44 7.90 -0.66
CA TYR A 145 -9.26 8.26 0.12
C TYR A 145 -8.55 7.03 0.70
N ARG A 146 -9.28 5.93 0.89
CA ARG A 146 -8.76 4.67 1.42
C ARG A 146 -8.60 3.61 0.31
N GLY A 147 -7.90 2.53 0.64
CA GLY A 147 -7.69 1.39 -0.25
C GLY A 147 -6.38 1.49 -1.03
N ASP A 148 -6.44 1.26 -2.34
CA ASP A 148 -5.26 1.11 -3.21
C ASP A 148 -4.59 2.44 -3.63
N ALA A 149 -4.91 3.56 -2.96
CA ALA A 149 -4.31 4.87 -3.21
C ALA A 149 -2.77 4.84 -3.30
N PRO A 150 -2.02 4.16 -2.40
CA PRO A 150 -0.57 4.09 -2.52
C PRO A 150 -0.09 3.44 -3.82
N LYS A 151 -0.78 2.40 -4.32
CA LYS A 151 -0.43 1.73 -5.57
C LYS A 151 -0.63 2.66 -6.76
N HIS A 152 -1.73 3.41 -6.78
CA HIS A 152 -1.98 4.39 -7.84
C HIS A 152 -0.96 5.52 -7.83
N ILE A 153 -0.55 6.00 -6.64
CA ILE A 153 0.52 6.99 -6.51
C ILE A 153 1.84 6.44 -7.05
N MET A 154 2.24 5.22 -6.65
CA MET A 154 3.46 4.58 -7.17
C MET A 154 3.43 4.38 -8.69
N ALA A 155 2.26 4.03 -9.24
CA ALA A 155 2.07 3.90 -10.69
C ALA A 155 2.24 5.26 -11.40
N ALA A 156 1.67 6.33 -10.84
CA ALA A 156 1.83 7.69 -11.38
C ALA A 156 3.27 8.21 -11.25
N MET A 157 3.95 7.98 -10.12
CA MET A 157 5.37 8.33 -9.96
C MET A 157 6.24 7.61 -11.01
N ARG A 158 5.90 6.35 -11.34
CA ARG A 158 6.59 5.57 -12.37
C ARG A 158 6.30 6.09 -13.77
N SER A 159 5.05 6.42 -14.10
CA SER A 159 4.68 6.97 -15.40
C SER A 159 5.31 8.35 -15.66
N LEU A 160 5.55 9.10 -14.59
CA LEU A 160 6.23 10.40 -14.60
C LEU A 160 7.76 10.30 -14.53
N ASN A 161 8.32 9.08 -14.59
CA ASN A 161 9.77 8.81 -14.55
C ASN A 161 10.48 9.47 -13.36
N ILE A 162 9.86 9.42 -12.17
CA ILE A 162 10.53 9.85 -10.94
C ILE A 162 11.79 9.03 -10.71
N GLY A 163 12.91 9.71 -10.43
CA GLY A 163 14.21 9.09 -10.16
C GLY A 163 14.18 8.14 -8.98
N ASP A 164 15.12 7.19 -8.96
CA ASP A 164 15.31 6.20 -7.89
C ASP A 164 14.13 5.27 -7.60
N MET A 165 13.10 5.26 -8.45
CA MET A 165 11.97 4.34 -8.32
C MET A 165 12.45 2.87 -8.44
N PRO A 166 12.16 2.01 -7.44
CA PRO A 166 12.55 0.61 -7.51
C PRO A 166 11.91 -0.11 -8.71
N PRO A 167 12.63 -1.02 -9.40
CA PRO A 167 12.06 -1.87 -10.44
C PRO A 167 10.90 -2.76 -9.93
N ASP A 168 9.98 -3.15 -10.82
CA ASP A 168 8.78 -3.96 -10.48
C ASP A 168 9.10 -5.31 -9.81
N LYS A 169 10.26 -5.87 -10.11
CA LYS A 169 10.75 -7.13 -9.55
C LYS A 169 11.27 -7.01 -8.12
N GLU A 170 11.54 -5.80 -7.62
CA GLU A 170 12.15 -5.56 -6.30
C GLU A 170 11.08 -5.39 -5.21
N VAL A 171 10.32 -6.46 -4.96
CA VAL A 171 9.14 -6.47 -4.07
C VAL A 171 9.41 -5.85 -2.69
N VAL A 172 10.56 -6.15 -2.08
CA VAL A 172 10.91 -5.62 -0.74
C VAL A 172 11.06 -4.09 -0.75
N ARG A 173 11.66 -3.52 -1.79
CA ARG A 173 11.87 -2.06 -1.89
C ARG A 173 10.57 -1.36 -2.24
N LEU A 174 9.75 -1.98 -3.09
CA LEU A 174 8.40 -1.50 -3.39
C LEU A 174 7.53 -1.48 -2.13
N ASP A 175 7.59 -2.51 -1.28
CA ASP A 175 6.88 -2.54 -0.01
C ASP A 175 7.35 -1.43 0.96
N MET A 176 8.65 -1.14 1.01
CA MET A 176 9.18 -0.03 1.80
C MET A 176 8.63 1.32 1.32
N LEU A 177 8.62 1.56 0.00
CA LEU A 177 8.06 2.79 -0.59
C LEU A 177 6.53 2.87 -0.38
N HIS A 178 5.83 1.75 -0.53
CA HIS A 178 4.40 1.65 -0.28
C HIS A 178 4.05 2.05 1.16
N LYS A 179 4.75 1.50 2.16
CA LYS A 179 4.58 1.86 3.58
C LYS A 179 4.85 3.33 3.85
N LEU A 180 5.85 3.91 3.19
CA LEU A 180 6.15 5.34 3.29
C LEU A 180 5.00 6.20 2.73
N ILE A 181 4.46 5.85 1.56
CA ILE A 181 3.33 6.56 0.94
C ILE A 181 2.06 6.44 1.79
N VAL A 182 1.78 5.25 2.35
CA VAL A 182 0.67 5.05 3.31
C VAL A 182 0.80 6.02 4.47
N LYS A 183 2.00 6.13 5.07
CA LYS A 183 2.25 7.07 6.15
C LYS A 183 1.96 8.51 5.73
N PHE A 184 2.45 8.95 4.58
CA PHE A 184 2.20 10.31 4.09
C PHE A 184 0.73 10.59 3.80
N LEU A 185 0.00 9.61 3.26
CA LEU A 185 -1.45 9.72 3.07
C LEU A 185 -2.16 9.89 4.41
N THR A 186 -1.82 9.08 5.42
CA THR A 186 -2.36 9.22 6.78
C THR A 186 -2.07 10.60 7.36
N ASP A 187 -0.82 11.07 7.27
CA ASP A 187 -0.41 12.38 7.79
C ASP A 187 -1.15 13.54 7.08
N CYS A 188 -1.29 13.46 5.76
CA CYS A 188 -2.01 14.43 4.94
C CYS A 188 -3.51 14.44 5.25
N CYS A 189 -4.14 13.26 5.35
CA CYS A 189 -5.52 13.10 5.78
C CYS A 189 -5.74 13.74 7.17
N ASN A 190 -4.92 13.41 8.15
CA ASN A 190 -5.05 13.95 9.50
C ASN A 190 -4.90 15.48 9.52
N THR A 191 -3.93 16.01 8.78
CA THR A 191 -3.72 17.45 8.64
C THR A 191 -4.93 18.13 8.01
N LEU A 192 -5.49 17.56 6.94
CA LEU A 192 -6.68 18.10 6.28
C LEU A 192 -7.91 18.07 7.20
N LYS A 193 -8.14 16.95 7.89
CA LYS A 193 -9.23 16.79 8.86
C LYS A 193 -9.15 17.84 9.96
N GLU A 194 -7.98 18.05 10.56
CA GLU A 194 -7.81 19.05 11.62
C GLU A 194 -8.00 20.48 11.09
N LYS A 195 -7.57 20.80 9.86
CA LYS A 195 -7.86 22.11 9.24
C LYS A 195 -9.37 22.35 9.08
N ILE A 196 -10.13 21.34 8.64
CA ILE A 196 -11.59 21.42 8.50
C ILE A 196 -12.29 21.53 9.86
N LYS A 197 -11.82 20.79 10.85
CA LYS A 197 -12.31 20.90 12.23
C LYS A 197 -12.09 22.30 12.79
N ASN A 198 -10.90 22.85 12.60
CA ASN A 198 -10.53 24.17 13.10
C ASN A 198 -11.26 25.30 12.35
N SER A 199 -11.65 25.11 11.08
CA SER A 199 -12.49 26.10 10.39
C SER A 199 -13.90 26.22 10.97
N LEU A 200 -14.39 25.21 11.68
CA LEU A 200 -15.73 25.23 12.28
C LEU A 200 -15.82 26.03 13.58
N ALA A 201 -14.70 26.44 14.17
CA ALA A 201 -14.71 27.30 15.35
C ALA A 201 -15.33 28.67 15.04
N VAL A 202 -16.08 29.23 15.99
CA VAL A 202 -16.89 30.45 15.78
C VAL A 202 -16.04 31.65 15.36
N ASP A 203 -14.84 31.75 15.91
CA ASP A 203 -13.82 32.79 15.74
C ASP A 203 -12.71 32.41 14.73
N SER A 204 -12.88 31.30 14.00
CA SER A 204 -11.86 30.82 13.07
C SER A 204 -11.68 31.76 11.89
N SER A 205 -10.43 32.13 11.60
CA SER A 205 -10.07 32.91 10.41
C SER A 205 -10.23 32.14 9.10
N THR A 206 -10.40 30.81 9.17
CA THR A 206 -10.61 29.94 8.01
C THR A 206 -12.05 29.45 7.91
N ARG A 207 -12.99 30.12 8.58
CA ARG A 207 -14.39 29.68 8.67
C ARG A 207 -15.11 29.66 7.31
N ASN A 208 -14.77 30.55 6.40
CA ASN A 208 -15.29 30.49 5.04
C ASN A 208 -14.49 29.52 4.17
N ILE A 209 -15.17 28.92 3.20
CA ILE A 209 -14.59 27.88 2.34
C ILE A 209 -13.40 28.41 1.53
N ALA A 210 -13.38 29.70 1.16
CA ALA A 210 -12.28 30.28 0.40
C ALA A 210 -11.00 30.32 1.23
N ASP A 211 -11.08 30.85 2.46
CA ASP A 211 -9.96 30.92 3.39
C ASP A 211 -9.52 29.53 3.86
N LEU A 212 -10.46 28.59 4.08
CA LEU A 212 -10.13 27.18 4.32
C LEU A 212 -9.35 26.58 3.16
N THR A 213 -9.82 26.76 1.93
CA THR A 213 -9.17 26.22 0.73
C THR A 213 -7.77 26.80 0.59
N HIS A 214 -7.61 28.10 0.79
CA HIS A 214 -6.32 28.76 0.80
C HIS A 214 -5.40 28.24 1.92
N ALA A 215 -5.91 28.07 3.14
CA ALA A 215 -5.15 27.52 4.25
C ALA A 215 -4.70 26.07 4.01
N VAL A 216 -5.50 25.27 3.28
CA VAL A 216 -5.15 23.91 2.89
C VAL A 216 -4.06 23.90 1.81
N ILE A 217 -4.17 24.77 0.80
CA ILE A 217 -3.35 24.75 -0.42
C ILE A 217 -2.09 25.63 -0.34
N SER A 218 -2.05 26.63 0.55
CA SER A 218 -0.98 27.64 0.64
C SER A 218 0.45 27.10 0.74
N ASN A 219 0.64 25.89 1.27
CA ASN A 219 1.94 25.23 1.37
C ASN A 219 2.27 24.33 0.16
N THR A 220 1.54 24.47 -0.94
CA THR A 220 1.68 23.65 -2.15
C THR A 220 1.88 24.53 -3.37
N LEU A 221 2.38 23.93 -4.46
CA LEU A 221 2.52 24.60 -5.76
C LEU A 221 1.20 24.63 -6.56
N ILE A 222 0.08 24.24 -5.93
CA ILE A 222 -1.22 24.11 -6.59
C ILE A 222 -1.91 25.47 -6.61
N GLN A 223 -2.34 25.90 -7.80
CA GLN A 223 -3.25 27.04 -7.89
C GLN A 223 -4.68 26.58 -7.56
N PRO A 224 -5.37 27.23 -6.60
CA PRO A 224 -6.72 26.83 -6.24
C PRO A 224 -7.67 27.04 -7.41
N THR A 225 -8.38 25.98 -7.80
CA THR A 225 -9.41 26.02 -8.85
C THR A 225 -10.81 25.99 -8.23
N LEU A 226 -11.84 26.32 -9.01
CA LEU A 226 -13.24 26.19 -8.56
C LEU A 226 -13.57 24.80 -7.99
N GLN A 227 -13.03 23.75 -8.60
CA GLN A 227 -13.22 22.38 -8.13
C GLN A 227 -12.62 22.15 -6.73
N HIS A 228 -11.49 22.78 -6.40
CA HIS A 228 -10.92 22.67 -5.05
C HIS A 228 -11.85 23.31 -4.01
N TYR A 229 -12.43 24.47 -4.31
CA TYR A 229 -13.39 25.10 -3.40
C TYR A 229 -14.66 24.26 -3.22
N MET A 230 -15.20 23.68 -4.30
CA MET A 230 -16.35 22.76 -4.24
C MET A 230 -16.02 21.52 -3.41
N TRP A 231 -14.83 20.97 -3.59
CA TRP A 231 -14.34 19.82 -2.85
C TRP A 231 -14.17 20.11 -1.36
N MET A 232 -13.60 21.26 -0.99
CA MET A 232 -13.50 21.69 0.41
C MET A 232 -14.87 21.91 1.04
N ALA A 233 -15.84 22.46 0.29
CA ALA A 233 -17.22 22.57 0.77
C ALA A 233 -17.85 21.19 1.05
N PHE A 234 -17.61 20.20 0.18
CA PHE A 234 -18.07 18.83 0.39
C PHE A 234 -17.44 18.21 1.64
N LEU A 235 -16.11 18.27 1.80
CA LEU A 235 -15.43 17.72 2.98
C LEU A 235 -15.89 18.41 4.27
N HIS A 236 -16.09 19.73 4.23
CA HIS A 236 -16.64 20.51 5.33
C HIS A 236 -18.06 20.04 5.69
N TRP A 237 -18.93 19.83 4.70
CA TRP A 237 -20.27 19.26 4.89
C TRP A 237 -20.22 17.85 5.50
N CYS A 238 -19.34 16.97 5.01
CA CYS A 238 -19.14 15.64 5.57
C CYS A 238 -18.72 15.72 7.04
N TYR A 239 -17.81 16.62 7.38
CA TYR A 239 -17.38 16.81 8.76
C TYR A 239 -18.54 17.23 9.66
N VAL A 240 -19.30 18.26 9.30
CA VAL A 240 -20.48 18.71 10.06
C VAL A 240 -21.51 17.58 10.23
N LYS A 241 -21.74 16.78 9.17
CA LYS A 241 -22.77 15.75 9.16
C LYS A 241 -22.40 14.51 9.99
N TYR A 242 -21.12 14.13 10.01
CA TYR A 242 -20.68 12.83 10.51
C TYR A 242 -19.69 12.88 11.67
N ALA A 243 -18.91 13.95 11.88
CA ALA A 243 -17.81 13.94 12.85
C ALA A 243 -18.24 13.63 14.30
N ASN A 244 -19.45 14.01 14.71
CA ASN A 244 -19.98 13.70 16.05
C ASN A 244 -20.64 12.31 16.14
N LYS A 245 -20.72 11.56 15.04
CA LYS A 245 -21.41 10.27 14.93
C LYS A 245 -20.47 9.08 14.77
N VAL A 246 -19.21 9.34 14.43
CA VAL A 246 -18.20 8.30 14.18
C VAL A 246 -16.92 8.65 14.93
N GLN A 247 -16.27 7.64 15.51
CA GLN A 247 -14.98 7.82 16.19
C GLN A 247 -13.84 7.92 15.17
N ASP A 248 -12.82 8.72 15.51
CA ASP A 248 -11.52 8.82 14.85
C ASP A 248 -11.54 8.65 13.32
N ASP A 249 -11.02 7.52 12.81
CA ASP A 249 -10.85 7.22 11.40
C ASP A 249 -12.15 6.86 10.67
N GLY A 250 -13.23 6.64 11.41
CA GLY A 250 -14.57 6.38 10.86
C GLY A 250 -15.11 7.54 10.02
N TRP A 251 -14.57 8.76 10.19
CA TRP A 251 -14.95 9.90 9.37
C TRP A 251 -14.54 9.72 7.90
N TRP A 252 -13.32 9.26 7.62
CA TRP A 252 -12.84 9.05 6.26
C TRP A 252 -13.64 7.95 5.54
N LEU A 253 -14.06 6.91 6.29
CA LEU A 253 -15.01 5.93 5.80
C LEU A 253 -16.33 6.57 5.34
N LYS A 254 -16.88 7.53 6.11
CA LYS A 254 -18.10 8.25 5.71
C LYS A 254 -17.90 9.20 4.54
N VAL A 255 -16.69 9.75 4.37
CA VAL A 255 -16.33 10.53 3.18
C VAL A 255 -16.36 9.62 1.95
N ASP A 256 -15.68 8.48 2.00
CA ASP A 256 -15.63 7.51 0.89
C ASP A 256 -17.02 6.95 0.56
N GLU A 257 -17.82 6.56 1.56
CA GLU A 257 -19.21 6.13 1.35
C GLU A 257 -20.05 7.24 0.70
N SER A 258 -19.86 8.50 1.10
CA SER A 258 -20.60 9.62 0.52
C SER A 258 -20.22 9.85 -0.95
N LEU A 259 -18.93 9.73 -1.27
CA LEU A 259 -18.44 9.82 -2.66
C LEU A 259 -18.99 8.67 -3.52
N GLU A 260 -18.94 7.43 -3.01
CA GLU A 260 -19.49 6.28 -3.72
C GLU A 260 -21.00 6.44 -3.95
N ASN A 261 -21.76 6.92 -2.96
CA ASN A 261 -23.19 7.18 -3.11
C ASN A 261 -23.46 8.24 -4.19
N PHE A 262 -22.71 9.36 -4.21
CA PHE A 262 -22.84 10.35 -5.28
C PHE A 262 -22.57 9.77 -6.66
N CYS A 263 -21.50 8.97 -6.79
CA CYS A 263 -21.14 8.32 -8.05
C CYS A 263 -22.19 7.29 -8.51
N THR A 264 -22.71 6.48 -7.59
CA THR A 264 -23.64 5.38 -7.89
C THR A 264 -25.08 5.85 -8.11
N GLU A 265 -25.54 6.87 -7.39
CA GLU A 265 -26.89 7.42 -7.52
C GLU A 265 -27.03 8.31 -8.76
N LEU A 266 -26.04 9.18 -9.03
CA LEU A 266 -26.14 10.18 -10.09
C LEU A 266 -25.74 9.63 -11.46
N LYS A 267 -24.79 8.67 -11.51
CA LYS A 267 -24.30 7.95 -12.72
C LYS A 267 -23.86 8.82 -13.90
N ASP A 268 -23.76 10.13 -13.69
CA ASP A 268 -23.53 11.16 -14.70
C ASP A 268 -22.64 12.25 -14.10
N GLU A 269 -21.49 12.48 -14.72
CA GLU A 269 -20.46 13.43 -14.29
C GLU A 269 -21.00 14.87 -14.16
N LEU A 270 -21.94 15.26 -15.02
CA LEU A 270 -22.59 16.57 -14.96
C LEU A 270 -23.42 16.69 -13.68
N LYS A 271 -24.17 15.64 -13.34
CA LYS A 271 -25.01 15.63 -12.13
C LYS A 271 -24.17 15.62 -10.86
N ILE A 272 -23.07 14.87 -10.86
CA ILE A 272 -22.10 14.89 -9.76
C ILE A 272 -21.57 16.31 -9.59
N SER A 273 -21.09 16.94 -10.66
CA SER A 273 -20.60 18.32 -10.63
C SER A 273 -21.66 19.31 -10.13
N GLN A 274 -22.93 19.14 -10.51
CA GLN A 274 -24.05 19.96 -10.03
C GLN A 274 -24.33 19.76 -8.53
N ALA A 275 -24.20 18.54 -8.01
CA ALA A 275 -24.35 18.25 -6.58
C ALA A 275 -23.26 18.95 -5.76
N PHE A 276 -22.00 18.84 -6.17
CA PHE A 276 -20.87 19.55 -5.56
C PHE A 276 -21.04 21.08 -5.61
N ASN A 277 -21.50 21.62 -6.75
CA ASN A 277 -21.80 23.04 -6.88
C ASN A 277 -22.95 23.48 -5.93
N SER A 278 -23.96 22.64 -5.75
CA SER A 278 -25.08 22.92 -4.83
C SER A 278 -24.61 22.97 -3.38
N LEU A 279 -23.75 22.03 -2.96
CA LEU A 279 -23.11 22.06 -1.64
C LEU A 279 -22.27 23.31 -1.44
N TYR A 280 -21.48 23.68 -2.46
CA TYR A 280 -20.68 24.90 -2.44
C TYR A 280 -21.53 26.16 -2.25
N LYS A 281 -22.62 26.30 -3.01
CA LYS A 281 -23.57 27.43 -2.87
C LYS A 281 -24.22 27.49 -1.49
N GLN A 282 -24.58 26.33 -0.92
CA GLN A 282 -25.13 26.26 0.45
C GLN A 282 -24.11 26.68 1.50
N ALA A 283 -22.85 26.24 1.38
CA ALA A 283 -21.79 26.64 2.29
C ALA A 283 -21.54 28.17 2.25
N PHE A 284 -21.76 28.81 1.10
CA PHE A 284 -21.73 30.26 0.97
C PHE A 284 -22.91 30.98 1.64
N THR A 285 -24.09 30.35 1.71
CA THR A 285 -25.31 31.00 2.24
C THR A 285 -25.44 30.91 3.75
N VAL A 286 -24.81 29.93 4.41
CA VAL A 286 -24.87 29.74 5.88
C VAL A 286 -23.88 30.65 6.63
N LEU A 287 -23.02 31.36 5.91
CA LEU A 287 -21.98 32.25 6.47
C LEU A 287 -22.27 33.75 6.28
N HIS A 288 -23.44 34.09 5.75
CA HIS A 288 -23.99 35.46 5.70
C HIS A 288 -25.30 35.53 6.47
#